data_AF-A0A0B4D0H4-F1
#
_entry.id   AF-A0A0B4D0H4-F1
#
_cell.length_a   1.000
_cell.length_b   1.000
_cell.length_c   1.000
_cell.angle_alpha   90.00
_cell.angle_beta   90.00
_cell.angle_gamma   90.00
#
_symmetry.space_group_name_H-M   'P 1'
#
loop_
_entity.id
_entity.type
_entity.pdbx_description
1 polymer ?
#
loop_
_entity_poly.entity_id
_entity_poly.type
_entity_poly.pdbx_seq_one_letter_code
_entity_poly.pdbx_strand_id
1 'polypeptide(L)' 'MTASDAAHLPDRPTGPDLAEIRAEIDELAALSTEDLVNPKPKVIAENEPIPYPTDAIGSEDGNKPA' A
#
# COMPACT_ATOMS: atom_id res chain seq x y z
N MET A 1 4.27 -45.14 27.89
CA MET A 1 3.89 -44.10 26.92
C MET A 1 3.50 -44.82 25.64
N THR A 2 2.20 -45.12 25.48
CA THR A 2 1.70 -45.91 24.34
C THR A 2 1.33 -44.98 23.19
N ALA A 3 1.93 -45.23 22.04
CA ALA A 3 1.73 -44.54 20.77
C ALA A 3 0.34 -44.86 20.15
N SER A 4 -0.74 -44.53 20.86
CA SER A 4 -2.11 -44.87 20.45
C SER A 4 -2.99 -43.68 20.11
N ASP A 5 -2.46 -42.45 20.09
CA ASP A 5 -3.27 -41.25 19.85
C ASP A 5 -2.99 -40.57 18.48
N ALA A 6 -2.15 -41.18 17.65
CA ALA A 6 -1.83 -40.66 16.30
C ALA A 6 -2.87 -41.07 15.23
N ALA A 7 -3.97 -41.72 15.62
CA ALA A 7 -4.84 -42.48 14.71
C ALA A 7 -6.29 -42.01 14.69
N HIS A 8 -6.56 -40.69 14.61
CA HIS A 8 -7.85 -40.21 14.09
C HIS A 8 -7.84 -38.72 13.72
N LEU A 9 -6.85 -38.27 12.95
CA LEU A 9 -7.03 -36.99 12.26
C LEU A 9 -8.01 -37.24 11.10
N PRO A 10 -9.14 -36.51 11.01
CA PRO A 10 -10.05 -36.67 9.89
C PRO A 10 -9.33 -36.32 8.58
N ASP A 11 -9.59 -37.06 7.51
CA ASP A 11 -8.98 -36.85 6.18
C ASP A 11 -9.18 -35.41 5.66
N ARG A 12 -10.17 -34.71 6.20
CA ARG A 12 -10.39 -33.28 6.00
C ARG A 12 -10.60 -32.58 7.33
N PRO A 13 -10.04 -31.38 7.52
CA PRO A 13 -10.37 -30.56 8.66
C PRO A 13 -11.87 -30.26 8.63
N THR A 14 -12.58 -30.67 9.68
CA THR A 14 -13.99 -30.32 9.88
C THR A 14 -14.04 -28.87 10.34
N GLY A 15 -14.44 -27.95 9.47
CA GLY A 15 -14.44 -26.53 9.76
C GLY A 15 -15.29 -25.74 8.77
N PRO A 16 -15.56 -24.46 9.05
CA PRO A 16 -16.24 -23.57 8.13
C PRO A 16 -15.46 -23.45 6.82
N ASP A 17 -16.16 -23.10 5.74
CA ASP A 17 -15.50 -22.82 4.47
C ASP A 17 -14.59 -21.60 4.62
N LEU A 18 -13.29 -21.81 4.38
CA LEU A 18 -12.27 -20.77 4.46
C LEU A 18 -11.90 -20.23 3.07
N ALA A 19 -12.68 -20.56 2.03
CA ALA A 19 -12.42 -20.09 0.67
C ALA A 19 -12.33 -18.57 0.59
N GLU A 20 -13.21 -17.85 1.30
CA GLU A 20 -13.21 -16.38 1.35
C GLU A 20 -11.93 -15.84 1.99
N ILE A 21 -11.54 -16.36 3.16
CA ILE A 21 -10.31 -15.96 3.87
C ILE A 21 -9.07 -16.29 3.03
N ARG A 22 -9.08 -17.42 2.30
CA ARG A 22 -7.99 -17.76 1.38
C ARG A 22 -7.87 -16.78 0.22
N ALA A 23 -9.00 -16.36 -0.36
CA ALA A 23 -9.01 -15.37 -1.42
C ALA A 23 -8.43 -14.03 -0.94
N GLU A 24 -8.79 -13.59 0.28
CA GLU A 24 -8.23 -12.37 0.88
C GLU A 24 -6.72 -12.49 1.14
N ILE A 25 -6.26 -13.65 1.64
CA ILE A 25 -4.83 -13.91 1.84
C ILE A 25 -4.06 -13.87 0.52
N ASP A 26 -4.60 -14.49 -0.54
CA ASP A 26 -3.97 -14.51 -1.86
C ASP A 26 -3.91 -13.10 -2.48
N GLU A 27 -4.94 -12.29 -2.28
CA GLU A 27 -4.96 -10.88 -2.68
C GLU A 27 -3.86 -10.08 -1.95
N LEU A 28 -3.77 -10.24 -0.62
CA LEU A 28 -2.74 -9.55 0.18
C LEU A 28 -1.32 -10.04 -0.16
N ALA A 29 -1.15 -11.32 -0.44
CA ALA A 29 0.14 -11.89 -0.85
C ALA A 29 0.58 -11.44 -2.25
N ALA A 30 -0.36 -11.07 -3.11
CA ALA A 30 -0.08 -10.51 -4.43
C ALA A 30 0.37 -9.04 -4.38
N LEU A 31 0.17 -8.35 -3.25
CA LEU A 31 0.66 -6.98 -3.07
C LEU A 31 2.18 -6.96 -2.93
N SER A 32 2.83 -5.95 -3.53
CA SER A 32 4.26 -5.75 -3.36
C SER A 32 4.56 -5.28 -1.93
N THR A 33 5.73 -5.63 -1.40
CA THR A 33 6.17 -5.17 -0.07
C THR A 33 6.27 -3.64 0.00
N GLU A 34 6.58 -2.98 -1.12
CA GLU A 34 6.61 -1.53 -1.23
C GLU A 34 5.21 -0.91 -1.07
N ASP A 35 4.19 -1.51 -1.70
CA ASP A 35 2.80 -1.05 -1.60
C ASP A 35 2.19 -1.27 -0.20
N LEU A 36 2.66 -2.28 0.54
CA LEU A 36 2.24 -2.56 1.92
C LEU A 36 2.89 -1.60 2.93
N VAL A 37 4.16 -1.25 2.74
CA VAL A 37 4.94 -0.42 3.68
C VAL A 37 4.74 1.07 3.42
N ASN A 38 4.59 1.47 2.17
CA ASN A 38 4.36 2.85 1.78
C ASN A 38 3.21 2.94 0.77
N PRO A 39 1.97 2.67 1.19
CA PRO A 39 0.82 2.75 0.31
C PRO A 39 0.72 4.17 -0.23
N LYS A 40 0.81 4.33 -1.56
CA LYS A 40 0.59 5.64 -2.18
C LYS A 40 -0.80 6.13 -1.79
N PRO A 41 -0.93 7.25 -1.07
CA PRO A 41 -2.24 7.79 -0.76
C PRO A 41 -2.90 8.22 -2.08
N LYS A 42 -3.92 7.46 -2.50
CA LYS A 42 -4.65 7.66 -3.76
C LYS A 42 -5.15 9.11 -3.92
N VAL A 43 -5.39 9.80 -2.81
CA VAL A 43 -5.93 11.17 -2.75
C VAL A 43 -4.89 12.26 -3.13
N ILE A 44 -3.59 11.99 -2.98
CA ILE A 44 -2.55 13.03 -3.17
C ILE A 44 -2.09 13.09 -4.63
N ALA A 45 -2.08 11.96 -5.34
CA ALA A 45 -1.69 11.92 -6.75
C ALA A 45 -2.69 12.65 -7.69
N GLU A 46 -3.97 12.69 -7.33
CA GLU A 46 -5.01 13.32 -8.16
C GLU A 46 -5.19 14.83 -7.88
N ASN A 47 -4.69 15.33 -6.74
CA ASN A 47 -4.90 16.71 -6.29
C ASN A 47 -3.62 17.57 -6.29
N GLU A 48 -2.55 17.13 -6.96
CA GLU A 48 -1.37 17.97 -7.08
C GLU A 48 -1.70 19.21 -7.93
N PRO A 49 -1.57 20.43 -7.40
CA PRO A 49 -1.88 21.63 -8.16
C PRO A 49 -0.85 21.82 -9.28
N ILE A 50 -1.33 22.13 -10.48
CA ILE A 50 -0.46 22.52 -11.60
C ILE A 50 0.33 23.77 -11.19
N PRO A 51 1.67 23.75 -11.24
CA PRO A 51 2.48 24.92 -10.92
C PRO A 51 2.11 26.09 -11.85
N TYR A 52 1.80 27.25 -11.29
CA TYR A 52 1.61 28.47 -12.06
C TYR A 52 2.95 29.18 -12.27
N PRO A 53 3.21 29.72 -13.47
CA PRO A 53 4.38 30.57 -13.68
C PRO A 53 4.27 31.81 -12.78
N THR A 54 5.23 31.99 -11.88
CA THR A 54 5.39 33.22 -11.10
C THR A 54 6.31 34.17 -11.81
N ASP A 55 6.02 35.47 -11.74
CA ASP A 55 6.95 36.50 -12.18
C ASP A 55 8.26 36.42 -11.39
N ALA A 56 9.37 36.70 -12.05
CA ALA A 56 10.66 36.78 -11.39
C ALA A 56 10.66 37.95 -10.40
N ILE A 57 10.62 37.65 -9.10
CA ILE A 57 10.80 38.64 -8.05
C ILE A 57 12.27 39.09 -8.10
N GLY A 58 12.53 40.34 -8.52
CA GLY A 58 13.87 40.95 -8.45
C GLY A 58 14.38 41.68 -9.71
N SER A 59 13.57 41.88 -10.76
CA SER A 59 13.99 42.70 -11.92
C SER A 59 13.82 44.21 -11.67
N GLU A 60 14.15 44.70 -10.49
CA GLU A 60 14.19 46.15 -10.24
C GLU A 60 15.48 46.70 -10.86
N ASP A 61 15.34 47.53 -11.90
CA ASP A 61 16.42 48.23 -12.59
C ASP A 61 17.18 49.14 -11.60
N GLY A 62 18.17 48.57 -10.90
CA GLY A 62 19.04 49.26 -9.95
C GLY A 62 20.05 50.22 -10.59
N ASN A 63 19.74 50.84 -11.73
CA ASN A 63 20.62 51.78 -12.42
C ASN A 63 20.03 53.20 -12.45
N LYS A 64 19.93 53.84 -11.28
CA LYS A 64 19.88 55.30 -11.17
C LYS A 64 21.13 55.80 -10.44
N PRO A 65 21.99 56.61 -11.08
CA PRO A 65 23.14 57.20 -10.39
C PRO A 65 22.69 58.28 -9.40
N ALA A 66 23.46 58.42 -8.32
CA ALA A 66 23.28 59.38 -7.22
C ALA A 66 23.60 60.83 -7.62
#